data_AF-A0A4S2KNL1-F1
#
_entry.id   AF-A0A4S2KNL1-F1
#
_cell.length_a   1.000
_cell.length_b   1.000
_cell.length_c   1.000
_cell.angle_alpha   90.00
_cell.angle_beta   90.00
_cell.angle_gamma   90.00
#
_symmetry.space_group_name_H-M   'P 1'
#
loop_
_entity.id
_entity.type
_entity.pdbx_description
1 polymer ?
#
loop_
_entity_poly.entity_id
_entity_poly.type
_entity_poly.pdbx_seq_one_letter_code
_entity_poly.pdbx_strand_id
1 'polypeptide(L)'
;MEVKVEPTLQCYVEEEHENSFSSLENASTIPSSVDVGALNLWTSKATTCLISQYKKYRSLVGQSTQIRSLREMFEMISLEMQNYGFYFSPQKCENKWRVLERKYKNLVFRERLKKPGRMRHYGQWEHKRALDEIFNEKKRHVYLEVNEQPQPPSGPAKYPLILSKPGCDQGSDSPGDRQREDPLAPTTNEKDGDTLDHKQILTTLFDKFIEEMGKNFALVEKNKERRHKEKMAVRHKELELKKQLLKLKEQKMELQRCQMIAAAQNLRLNMK
;
A
#
# COMPACT_ATOMS: atom_id res chain seq x y z
N MET A 1 -41.46 61.04 21.19
CA MET A 1 -41.33 59.78 21.95
C MET A 1 -42.27 58.80 21.31
N GLU A 2 -41.74 57.66 20.85
CA GLU A 2 -42.36 56.32 20.92
C GLU A 2 -41.38 55.37 20.24
N VAL A 3 -40.78 54.51 21.06
CA VAL A 3 -39.72 53.56 20.72
C VAL A 3 -40.38 52.24 20.39
N LYS A 4 -40.04 51.64 19.24
CA LYS A 4 -40.44 50.26 18.91
C LYS A 4 -39.22 49.36 18.96
N VAL A 5 -39.25 48.46 19.94
CA VAL A 5 -38.21 47.52 20.36
C VAL A 5 -38.48 46.17 19.69
N GLU A 6 -37.45 45.58 19.08
CA GLU A 6 -37.40 44.14 18.73
C GLU A 6 -37.31 43.27 19.99
N PRO A 7 -37.66 41.98 19.88
CA PRO A 7 -36.82 41.01 20.58
C PRO A 7 -36.48 39.77 19.74
N THR A 8 -35.17 39.47 19.70
CA THR A 8 -34.57 38.16 19.48
C THR A 8 -34.77 37.28 20.72
N LEU A 9 -35.10 35.99 20.56
CA LEU A 9 -34.73 34.94 21.54
C LEU A 9 -34.50 33.57 20.89
N GLN A 10 -33.27 33.08 21.04
CA GLN A 10 -32.92 31.66 21.08
C GLN A 10 -33.43 31.04 22.40
N CYS A 11 -33.82 29.77 22.39
CA CYS A 11 -33.67 28.91 23.57
C CYS A 11 -33.52 27.43 23.19
N TYR A 12 -32.62 26.78 23.90
CA TYR A 12 -32.14 25.39 23.85
C TYR A 12 -32.88 24.56 24.91
N VAL A 13 -33.16 23.27 24.67
CA VAL A 13 -33.11 22.17 25.68
C VAL A 13 -33.00 20.81 24.95
N GLU A 14 -32.00 20.02 25.35
CA GLU A 14 -31.84 18.57 25.13
C GLU A 14 -32.82 17.77 26.02
N GLU A 15 -33.39 16.67 25.51
CA GLU A 15 -33.68 15.50 26.35
C GLU A 15 -33.41 14.20 25.56
N GLU A 16 -32.65 13.31 26.20
CA GLU A 16 -32.40 11.94 25.80
C GLU A 16 -33.65 11.08 26.04
N HIS A 17 -33.88 10.08 25.17
CA HIS A 17 -34.70 8.92 25.54
C HIS A 17 -34.16 7.64 24.88
N GLU A 18 -33.82 6.70 25.75
CA GLU A 18 -33.39 5.33 25.49
C GLU A 18 -34.40 4.52 24.65
N ASN A 19 -33.85 3.86 23.63
CA ASN A 19 -34.15 2.50 23.16
C ASN A 19 -35.62 2.04 22.98
N SER A 20 -36.09 1.98 21.73
CA SER A 20 -37.05 0.95 21.33
C SER A 20 -36.91 0.55 19.87
N PHE A 21 -36.47 -0.69 19.68
CA PHE A 21 -36.47 -1.45 18.44
C PHE A 21 -37.93 -1.72 18.04
N SER A 22 -38.41 -1.13 16.94
CA SER A 22 -39.47 -1.65 16.04
C SER A 22 -39.84 -0.61 14.97
N SER A 23 -39.28 -0.74 13.77
CA SER A 23 -40.06 -0.70 12.52
C SER A 23 -39.12 -0.90 11.33
N LEU A 24 -38.93 -2.17 10.99
CA LEU A 24 -38.31 -2.63 9.76
C LEU A 24 -39.42 -2.70 8.71
N GLU A 25 -39.76 -1.58 8.09
CA GLU A 25 -40.44 -1.54 6.78
C GLU A 25 -40.57 -0.09 6.32
N ASN A 26 -39.65 0.33 5.44
CA ASN A 26 -39.95 1.22 4.31
C ASN A 26 -38.69 1.33 3.45
N ALA A 27 -38.46 0.25 2.71
CA ALA A 27 -37.57 0.29 1.56
C ALA A 27 -38.18 1.20 0.49
N SER A 28 -37.35 2.06 -0.09
CA SER A 28 -37.46 2.56 -1.48
C SER A 28 -38.51 3.61 -1.85
N THR A 29 -38.72 4.66 -1.05
CA THR A 29 -39.31 5.89 -1.59
C THR A 29 -38.24 6.70 -2.32
N ILE A 30 -37.95 6.31 -3.56
CA ILE A 30 -37.16 7.13 -4.48
C ILE A 30 -38.01 8.38 -4.83
N PRO A 31 -37.50 9.61 -4.68
CA PRO A 31 -38.21 10.80 -5.11
C PRO A 31 -38.57 10.69 -6.60
N SER A 32 -39.87 10.70 -6.90
CA SER A 32 -40.47 10.50 -8.24
C SER A 32 -40.06 11.55 -9.30
N SER A 33 -39.17 12.49 -8.97
CA SER A 33 -38.80 13.63 -9.83
C SER A 33 -37.35 13.62 -10.32
N VAL A 34 -36.56 12.59 -10.03
CA VAL A 34 -35.14 12.56 -10.39
C VAL A 34 -34.85 11.41 -11.36
N ASP A 35 -34.21 11.73 -12.49
CA ASP A 35 -33.78 10.78 -13.51
C ASP A 35 -32.97 9.63 -12.88
N VAL A 36 -33.57 8.45 -12.86
CA VAL A 36 -33.00 7.21 -12.28
C VAL A 36 -31.67 6.83 -12.98
N GLY A 37 -31.48 7.26 -14.23
CA GLY A 37 -30.24 7.09 -14.97
C GLY A 37 -29.07 7.89 -14.40
N ALA A 38 -29.31 9.14 -13.99
CA ALA A 38 -28.30 10.01 -13.41
C ALA A 38 -27.88 9.59 -11.98
N LEU A 39 -28.82 9.03 -11.20
CA LEU A 39 -28.57 8.59 -9.82
C LEU A 39 -27.63 7.38 -9.71
N ASN A 40 -27.55 6.57 -10.78
CA ASN A 40 -26.74 5.35 -10.83
C ASN A 40 -25.35 5.57 -11.49
N LEU A 41 -24.95 6.81 -11.75
CA LEU A 41 -23.69 7.14 -12.39
C LEU A 41 -22.56 7.33 -11.38
N TRP A 42 -21.43 6.64 -11.58
CA TRP A 42 -20.24 6.83 -10.75
C TRP A 42 -19.52 8.13 -11.08
N THR A 43 -19.95 9.22 -10.45
CA THR A 43 -19.24 10.50 -10.45
C THR A 43 -17.98 10.44 -9.58
N SER A 44 -17.09 11.42 -9.75
CA SER A 44 -15.92 11.59 -8.87
C SER A 44 -16.34 11.75 -7.40
N LYS A 45 -17.43 12.49 -7.14
CA LYS A 45 -18.01 12.66 -5.79
C LYS A 45 -18.54 11.34 -5.21
N ALA A 46 -19.31 10.58 -5.98
CA ALA A 46 -19.82 9.27 -5.57
C ALA A 46 -18.68 8.29 -5.27
N THR A 47 -17.65 8.29 -6.11
CA THR A 47 -16.47 7.43 -5.94
C THR A 47 -15.65 7.83 -4.71
N THR A 48 -15.50 9.13 -4.44
CA THR A 48 -14.85 9.64 -3.23
C THR A 48 -15.63 9.25 -1.97
N CYS A 49 -16.96 9.38 -2.00
CA CYS A 49 -17.83 8.95 -0.90
C CYS A 49 -17.68 7.45 -0.61
N LEU A 50 -17.69 6.60 -1.65
CA LEU A 50 -17.46 5.16 -1.47
C LEU A 50 -16.11 4.89 -0.77
N ILE A 51 -15.05 5.58 -1.17
CA ILE A 51 -13.71 5.39 -0.59
C ILE A 51 -13.67 5.84 0.87
N SER A 52 -14.29 6.98 1.22
CA SER A 52 -14.33 7.46 2.59
C SER A 52 -15.14 6.53 3.51
N GLN A 53 -16.30 6.06 3.06
CA GLN A 53 -17.11 5.12 3.83
C GLN A 53 -16.41 3.76 3.99
N TYR A 54 -15.73 3.28 2.95
CA TYR A 54 -14.91 2.08 3.07
C TYR A 54 -13.82 2.25 4.13
N LYS A 55 -13.09 3.37 4.13
CA LYS A 55 -12.06 3.65 5.14
C LYS A 55 -12.62 3.65 6.56
N LYS A 56 -13.81 4.25 6.75
CA LYS A 56 -14.50 4.34 8.04
C LYS A 56 -14.94 2.96 8.56
N TYR A 57 -15.61 2.17 7.73
CA TYR A 57 -16.20 0.91 8.17
C TYR A 57 -15.23 -0.27 8.14
N ARG A 58 -14.15 -0.20 7.35
CA ARG A 58 -13.20 -1.31 7.21
C ARG A 58 -12.50 -1.69 8.52
N SER A 59 -12.21 -0.72 9.40
CA SER A 59 -11.65 -0.98 10.73
C SER A 59 -12.67 -1.63 11.67
N LEU A 60 -13.96 -1.30 11.53
CA LEU A 60 -15.04 -1.78 12.38
C LEU A 60 -15.47 -3.23 12.09
N VAL A 61 -15.14 -3.75 10.90
CA VAL A 61 -15.42 -5.13 10.50
C VAL A 61 -14.69 -6.12 11.43
N GLY A 62 -15.47 -6.93 12.15
CA GLY A 62 -14.95 -7.96 13.05
C GLY A 62 -14.41 -7.43 14.38
N GLN A 63 -14.35 -6.11 14.59
CA GLN A 63 -14.01 -5.49 15.88
C GLN A 63 -15.26 -5.12 16.70
N SER A 64 -16.35 -4.77 16.01
CA SER A 64 -17.63 -4.38 16.62
C SER A 64 -18.68 -5.48 16.44
N THR A 65 -19.67 -5.54 17.33
CA THR A 65 -20.84 -6.42 17.19
C THR A 65 -21.78 -6.02 16.05
N GLN A 66 -21.59 -4.81 15.48
CA GLN A 66 -22.44 -4.23 14.46
C GLN A 66 -22.11 -4.70 13.03
N ILE A 67 -20.85 -5.04 12.74
CA ILE A 67 -20.42 -5.49 11.40
C ILE A 67 -19.58 -6.76 11.53
N ARG A 68 -20.20 -7.91 11.31
CA ARG A 68 -19.56 -9.24 11.40
C ARG A 68 -18.84 -9.63 10.12
N SER A 69 -19.27 -9.10 8.97
CA SER A 69 -18.72 -9.48 7.67
C SER A 69 -18.49 -8.31 6.70
N LEU A 70 -17.66 -8.55 5.68
CA LEU A 70 -17.49 -7.61 4.56
C LEU A 70 -18.79 -7.38 3.78
N ARG A 71 -19.69 -8.37 3.75
CA ARG A 71 -20.99 -8.24 3.10
C ARG A 71 -21.86 -7.20 3.81
N GLU A 72 -21.99 -7.34 5.13
CA GLU A 72 -22.71 -6.38 5.98
C GLU A 72 -22.07 -4.98 5.94
N MET A 73 -20.74 -4.91 5.84
CA MET A 73 -20.04 -3.63 5.64
C MET A 73 -20.50 -2.92 4.37
N PHE A 74 -20.65 -3.64 3.25
CA PHE A 74 -21.13 -3.05 2.01
C PHE A 74 -22.63 -2.73 2.05
N GLU A 75 -23.42 -3.44 2.85
CA GLU A 75 -24.81 -3.09 3.14
C GLU A 75 -24.88 -1.74 3.87
N MET A 76 -24.08 -1.56 4.92
CA MET A 76 -23.96 -0.29 5.65
C MET A 76 -23.45 0.84 4.76
N ILE A 77 -22.41 0.60 3.95
CA ILE A 77 -21.88 1.58 3.01
C ILE A 77 -22.97 2.00 2.00
N SER A 78 -23.77 1.06 1.51
CA SER A 78 -24.83 1.37 0.55
C SER A 78 -25.90 2.30 1.13
N LEU A 79 -26.27 2.09 2.40
CA LEU A 79 -27.22 2.92 3.11
C LEU A 79 -26.65 4.32 3.33
N GLU A 80 -25.39 4.40 3.74
CA GLU A 80 -24.70 5.68 3.90
C GLU A 80 -24.60 6.43 2.58
N MET A 81 -24.24 5.75 1.48
CA MET A 81 -24.22 6.37 0.15
C MET A 81 -25.58 6.97 -0.21
N GLN A 82 -26.69 6.32 0.13
CA GLN A 82 -28.04 6.84 -0.08
C GLN A 82 -28.30 8.12 0.73
N ASN A 83 -27.81 8.19 1.98
CA ASN A 83 -27.88 9.41 2.80
C ASN A 83 -27.14 10.59 2.16
N TYR A 84 -26.07 10.34 1.40
CA TYR A 84 -25.35 11.36 0.62
C TYR A 84 -25.99 11.63 -0.76
N GLY A 85 -27.15 11.04 -1.06
CA GLY A 85 -27.86 11.20 -2.34
C GLY A 85 -27.36 10.30 -3.47
N PHE A 86 -26.58 9.26 -3.16
CA PHE A 86 -26.06 8.28 -4.12
C PHE A 86 -26.73 6.91 -3.94
N TYR A 87 -27.59 6.53 -4.88
CA TYR A 87 -28.39 5.31 -4.77
C TYR A 87 -27.70 4.13 -5.45
N PHE A 88 -26.77 3.51 -4.73
CA PHE A 88 -26.09 2.29 -5.18
C PHE A 88 -26.46 1.10 -4.30
N SER A 89 -26.69 -0.06 -4.91
CA SER A 89 -26.86 -1.31 -4.15
C SER A 89 -25.53 -1.76 -3.53
N PRO A 90 -25.56 -2.55 -2.44
CA PRO A 90 -24.35 -3.10 -1.81
C PRO A 90 -23.42 -3.78 -2.81
N GLN A 91 -24.00 -4.57 -3.72
CA GLN A 91 -23.27 -5.28 -4.78
C GLN A 91 -22.57 -4.32 -5.76
N LYS A 92 -23.22 -3.19 -6.12
CA LYS A 92 -22.61 -2.18 -7.00
C LYS A 92 -21.44 -1.49 -6.30
N CYS A 93 -21.58 -1.16 -5.01
CA CYS A 93 -20.51 -0.60 -4.19
C CYS A 93 -19.30 -1.55 -4.11
N GLU A 94 -19.54 -2.84 -3.85
CA GLU A 94 -18.49 -3.84 -3.80
C GLU A 94 -17.78 -4.00 -5.15
N ASN A 95 -18.54 -4.13 -6.24
CA ASN A 95 -17.95 -4.27 -7.58
C ASN A 95 -17.10 -3.06 -7.96
N LYS A 96 -17.61 -1.85 -7.69
CA LYS A 96 -16.85 -0.61 -7.90
C LYS A 96 -15.58 -0.59 -7.06
N TRP A 97 -15.66 -1.01 -5.79
CA TRP A 97 -14.51 -1.10 -4.90
C TRP A 97 -13.43 -2.05 -5.44
N ARG A 98 -13.81 -3.26 -5.88
CA ARG A 98 -12.88 -4.22 -6.50
C ARG A 98 -12.21 -3.66 -7.76
N VAL A 99 -12.93 -2.88 -8.58
CA VAL A 99 -12.36 -2.21 -9.76
C VAL A 99 -11.32 -1.16 -9.35
N LEU A 100 -11.63 -0.33 -8.35
CA LEU A 100 -10.69 0.67 -7.81
C LEU A 100 -9.43 0.01 -7.25
N GLU A 101 -9.61 -1.06 -6.46
CA GLU A 101 -8.50 -1.81 -5.88
C GLU A 101 -7.59 -2.42 -6.95
N ARG A 102 -8.17 -3.07 -7.97
CA ARG A 102 -7.40 -3.64 -9.09
C ARG A 102 -6.63 -2.56 -9.85
N LYS A 103 -7.28 -1.42 -10.14
CA LYS A 103 -6.65 -0.28 -10.81
C LYS A 103 -5.50 0.28 -9.98
N TYR A 104 -5.69 0.43 -8.67
CA TYR A 104 -4.65 0.87 -7.74
C TYR A 104 -3.47 -0.09 -7.68
N LYS A 105 -3.72 -1.39 -7.49
CA LYS A 105 -2.66 -2.42 -7.47
C LYS A 105 -1.85 -2.41 -8.76
N ASN A 106 -2.51 -2.29 -9.92
CA ASN A 106 -1.84 -2.18 -11.20
C ASN A 106 -0.98 -0.91 -11.32
N LEU A 107 -1.46 0.22 -10.82
CA LEU A 107 -0.68 1.47 -10.80
C LEU A 107 0.56 1.33 -9.91
N VAL A 108 0.40 0.84 -8.67
CA VAL A 108 1.49 0.64 -7.72
C VAL A 108 2.51 -0.37 -8.24
N PHE A 109 2.05 -1.47 -8.84
CA PHE A 109 2.93 -2.48 -9.44
C PHE A 109 3.75 -1.89 -10.58
N ARG A 110 3.12 -1.13 -11.48
CA ARG A 110 3.81 -0.44 -12.59
C ARG A 110 4.75 0.66 -12.10
N GLU A 111 4.42 1.34 -11.01
CA GLU A 111 5.31 2.32 -10.37
C GLU A 111 6.57 1.66 -9.81
N ARG A 112 6.44 0.48 -9.17
CA ARG A 112 7.58 -0.29 -8.64
C ARG A 112 8.45 -0.94 -9.72
N LEU A 113 7.86 -1.38 -10.83
CA LEU A 113 8.58 -2.05 -11.91
C LEU A 113 9.35 -1.10 -12.84
N LYS A 114 9.09 0.21 -12.79
CA LYS A 114 9.68 1.14 -13.75
C LYS A 114 11.14 1.43 -13.42
N LYS A 115 12.01 1.17 -14.40
CA LYS A 115 13.36 1.75 -14.45
C LYS A 115 13.22 3.28 -14.51
N PRO A 116 14.05 4.07 -13.79
CA PRO A 116 13.87 5.51 -13.58
C PRO A 116 13.67 6.40 -14.82
N GLY A 117 14.02 5.93 -16.03
CA GLY A 117 14.08 6.76 -17.24
C GLY A 117 12.86 6.75 -18.17
N ARG A 118 11.85 5.88 -18.00
CA ARG A 118 10.66 5.84 -18.88
C ARG A 118 9.39 6.16 -18.09
N MET A 119 9.35 7.37 -17.56
CA MET A 119 8.21 7.87 -16.78
C MET A 119 7.05 8.23 -17.71
N ARG A 120 6.26 7.22 -18.12
CA ARG A 120 4.89 7.51 -18.54
C ARG A 120 4.15 8.03 -17.31
N HIS A 121 3.91 9.34 -17.26
CA HIS A 121 2.97 9.96 -16.35
C HIS A 121 1.60 9.35 -16.64
N TYR A 122 1.21 8.34 -15.86
CA TYR A 122 -0.20 8.04 -15.70
C TYR A 122 -0.72 9.27 -14.97
N GLY A 123 -1.45 10.13 -15.67
CA GLY A 123 -1.92 11.42 -15.17
C GLY A 123 -2.50 11.29 -13.76
N GLN A 124 -2.52 12.40 -13.02
CA GLN A 124 -2.99 12.46 -11.65
C GLN A 124 -4.33 11.73 -11.49
N TRP A 125 -4.29 10.49 -11.00
CA TRP A 125 -5.50 9.73 -10.78
C TRP A 125 -6.13 10.29 -9.51
N GLU A 126 -7.27 10.96 -9.67
CA GLU A 126 -7.97 11.75 -8.65
C GLU A 126 -8.11 11.04 -7.29
N HIS A 127 -8.35 9.72 -7.29
CA HIS A 127 -8.56 8.94 -6.08
C HIS A 127 -7.32 8.16 -5.61
N LYS A 128 -6.16 8.34 -6.26
CA LYS A 128 -4.92 7.64 -5.90
C LYS A 128 -4.53 7.92 -4.45
N ARG A 129 -4.57 9.19 -4.03
CA ARG A 129 -4.17 9.60 -2.67
C ARG A 129 -5.03 8.93 -1.60
N ALA A 130 -6.35 8.92 -1.78
CA ALA A 130 -7.27 8.31 -0.83
C ALA A 130 -7.06 6.78 -0.72
N LEU A 131 -6.72 6.12 -1.83
CA LEU A 131 -6.38 4.68 -1.82
C LEU A 131 -4.97 4.41 -1.30
N ASP A 132 -4.01 5.31 -1.53
CA ASP A 132 -2.69 5.24 -0.89
C ASP A 132 -2.84 5.24 0.64
N GLU A 133 -3.72 6.06 1.22
CA GLU A 133 -3.97 6.03 2.67
C GLU A 133 -4.47 4.66 3.16
N ILE A 134 -5.40 4.04 2.45
CA ILE A 134 -5.99 2.75 2.84
C ILE A 134 -5.00 1.58 2.66
N PHE A 135 -4.16 1.61 1.62
CA PHE A 135 -3.33 0.47 1.24
C PHE A 135 -1.82 0.63 1.54
N ASN A 136 -1.28 1.83 1.73
CA ASN A 136 0.15 2.07 2.06
C ASN A 136 0.43 2.21 3.58
N GLU A 137 -0.57 2.13 4.46
CA GLU A 137 -0.39 2.18 5.93
C GLU A 137 0.69 1.18 6.41
N LYS A 138 0.72 -0.02 5.82
CA LYS A 138 1.70 -1.08 6.14
C LYS A 138 3.17 -0.70 5.87
N LYS A 139 3.45 0.31 5.04
CA LYS A 139 4.83 0.79 4.81
C LYS A 139 5.30 1.83 5.80
N ARG A 140 4.39 2.41 6.60
CA ARG A 140 4.78 3.36 7.67
C ARG A 140 5.28 2.63 8.92
N HIS A 141 4.72 1.45 9.23
CA HIS A 141 5.17 0.64 10.38
C HIS A 141 6.56 0.02 10.22
N VAL A 142 7.00 -0.28 8.99
CA VAL A 142 8.34 -0.85 8.75
C VAL A 142 9.48 0.11 9.15
N TYR A 143 9.21 1.41 9.25
CA TYR A 143 10.23 2.41 9.61
C TYR A 143 10.28 2.74 11.11
N LEU A 144 9.30 2.28 11.91
CA LEU A 144 9.25 2.53 13.34
C LEU A 144 9.88 1.41 14.18
N GLU A 145 9.85 0.15 13.72
CA GLU A 145 10.47 -0.98 14.46
C GLU A 145 12.00 -1.06 14.33
N VAL A 146 12.62 -0.40 13.34
CA VAL A 146 14.08 -0.52 13.11
C VAL A 146 14.92 0.28 14.12
N ASN A 147 14.32 1.14 14.94
CA ASN A 147 15.06 2.10 15.76
C ASN A 147 15.02 1.88 17.28
N GLU A 148 14.41 0.81 17.78
CA GLU A 148 14.43 0.48 19.22
C GLU A 148 14.65 -1.01 19.49
N GLN A 149 15.83 -1.54 19.17
CA GLN A 149 16.31 -2.71 19.90
C GLN A 149 17.85 -2.76 19.93
N PRO A 150 18.49 -2.66 21.12
CA PRO A 150 19.92 -2.87 21.27
C PRO A 150 20.28 -4.33 20.98
N GLN A 151 21.24 -4.55 20.08
CA GLN A 151 21.85 -5.87 19.83
C GLN A 151 22.64 -6.38 21.06
N PRO A 152 22.65 -7.69 21.31
CA PRO A 152 23.80 -8.38 21.87
C PRO A 152 24.59 -9.15 20.79
N PRO A 153 25.88 -9.47 21.04
CA PRO A 153 26.85 -9.79 20.00
C PRO A 153 26.98 -11.29 19.69
N SER A 154 27.31 -11.57 18.42
CA SER A 154 28.17 -12.66 17.94
C SER A 154 27.71 -14.13 18.05
N GLY A 155 27.53 -14.79 16.89
CA GLY A 155 27.46 -16.25 16.76
C GLY A 155 27.01 -16.72 15.36
N PRO A 156 27.69 -17.69 14.70
CA PRO A 156 27.63 -17.89 13.25
C PRO A 156 26.51 -18.84 12.76
N ALA A 157 26.02 -18.52 11.56
CA ALA A 157 25.43 -19.36 10.51
C ALA A 157 24.78 -20.70 10.89
N LYS A 158 23.44 -20.78 10.78
CA LYS A 158 22.71 -22.02 10.42
C LYS A 158 21.52 -21.71 9.52
N TYR A 159 21.57 -22.24 8.31
CA TYR A 159 20.49 -22.31 7.31
C TYR A 159 19.38 -23.24 7.83
N PRO A 160 18.08 -23.01 7.54
CA PRO A 160 17.04 -23.96 7.88
C PRO A 160 17.08 -25.15 6.92
N LEU A 161 17.52 -26.29 7.44
CA LEU A 161 17.38 -27.61 6.83
C LEU A 161 15.89 -27.99 6.83
N ILE A 162 15.40 -28.46 5.67
CA ILE A 162 14.05 -29.03 5.52
C ILE A 162 13.93 -30.25 6.43
N LEU A 163 13.02 -30.18 7.40
CA LEU A 163 12.73 -31.24 8.35
C LEU A 163 11.73 -32.25 7.73
N SER A 164 12.25 -33.38 7.28
CA SER A 164 11.44 -34.57 6.98
C SER A 164 10.89 -35.18 8.27
N LYS A 165 9.58 -35.44 8.30
CA LYS A 165 8.88 -36.20 9.36
C LYS A 165 8.99 -37.71 9.06
N PRO A 166 9.45 -38.53 10.02
CA PRO A 166 9.16 -39.96 10.07
C PRO A 166 8.04 -40.26 11.08
N GLY A 167 7.23 -41.28 10.80
CA GLY A 167 6.17 -41.76 11.70
C GLY A 167 5.41 -42.92 11.07
N CYS A 168 5.88 -44.13 11.37
CA CYS A 168 5.35 -45.43 10.99
C CYS A 168 4.12 -45.77 11.84
N ASP A 169 3.13 -46.48 11.28
CA ASP A 169 2.34 -47.45 12.04
C ASP A 169 1.87 -48.60 11.13
N GLN A 170 2.02 -49.81 11.67
CA GLN A 170 1.91 -51.15 11.08
C GLN A 170 0.47 -51.66 10.93
N GLY A 171 0.27 -52.63 10.02
CA GLY A 171 -0.87 -53.55 10.09
C GLY A 171 -1.16 -54.43 8.86
N SER A 172 -0.54 -55.62 8.83
CA SER A 172 -1.07 -56.93 8.36
C SER A 172 -1.16 -57.33 6.86
N ASP A 173 -0.28 -58.31 6.53
CA ASP A 173 -0.49 -59.61 5.85
C ASP A 173 -0.98 -59.74 4.38
N SER A 174 -0.11 -60.24 3.48
CA SER A 174 -0.13 -61.58 2.82
C SER A 174 0.73 -61.62 1.52
N PRO A 175 1.31 -62.76 1.10
CA PRO A 175 2.45 -62.83 0.18
C PRO A 175 2.07 -63.04 -1.30
N GLY A 176 2.86 -62.47 -2.21
CA GLY A 176 2.68 -62.65 -3.64
C GLY A 176 3.88 -62.15 -4.45
N ASP A 177 4.76 -63.09 -4.75
CA ASP A 177 5.89 -63.04 -5.67
C ASP A 177 5.55 -62.35 -7.01
N ARG A 178 6.37 -61.36 -7.42
CA ARG A 178 6.67 -61.00 -8.82
C ARG A 178 7.72 -59.90 -8.89
N GLN A 179 8.88 -60.27 -9.45
CA GLN A 179 9.96 -59.40 -9.89
C GLN A 179 9.43 -58.17 -10.63
N ARG A 180 9.82 -56.97 -10.18
CA ARG A 180 9.58 -55.71 -10.86
C ARG A 180 10.94 -55.11 -11.19
N GLU A 181 11.34 -55.24 -12.45
CA GLU A 181 12.57 -54.63 -12.96
C GLU A 181 12.47 -53.10 -12.99
N ASP A 182 13.61 -52.49 -12.71
CA ASP A 182 13.90 -51.06 -12.66
C ASP A 182 13.89 -50.45 -14.09
N PRO A 183 13.12 -49.39 -14.40
CA PRO A 183 13.00 -48.85 -15.77
C PRO A 183 14.21 -48.01 -16.26
N LEU A 184 15.39 -48.15 -15.68
CA LEU A 184 16.56 -47.29 -15.95
C LEU A 184 17.74 -47.98 -16.63
N ALA A 185 17.50 -48.98 -17.48
CA ALA A 185 18.53 -49.51 -18.38
C ALA A 185 18.40 -48.94 -19.81
N PRO A 186 19.45 -48.30 -20.36
CA PRO A 186 19.45 -47.84 -21.75
C PRO A 186 19.67 -49.03 -22.68
N THR A 187 18.67 -49.35 -23.49
CA THR A 187 18.81 -50.29 -24.61
C THR A 187 19.60 -49.62 -25.72
N THR A 188 20.84 -50.07 -25.91
CA THR A 188 21.69 -49.74 -27.05
C THR A 188 21.07 -50.28 -28.33
N ASN A 189 20.63 -49.37 -29.21
CA ASN A 189 20.43 -49.66 -30.63
C ASN A 189 21.23 -48.64 -31.43
N GLU A 190 22.10 -49.17 -32.29
CA GLU A 190 23.03 -48.43 -33.12
C GLU A 190 22.32 -47.56 -34.16
N LYS A 191 22.61 -46.25 -34.14
CA LYS A 191 22.66 -45.34 -35.30
C LYS A 191 23.67 -44.25 -34.97
N ASP A 192 24.93 -44.55 -35.28
CA ASP A 192 26.11 -43.76 -34.96
C ASP A 192 26.44 -42.84 -36.16
N GLY A 193 26.40 -41.52 -35.94
CA GLY A 193 26.58 -40.51 -36.98
C GLY A 193 25.99 -39.15 -36.61
N ASP A 194 24.67 -38.97 -36.73
CA ASP A 194 24.01 -37.66 -36.57
C ASP A 194 23.81 -37.21 -35.11
N THR A 195 23.88 -38.15 -34.16
CA THR A 195 23.57 -37.87 -32.74
C THR A 195 24.69 -37.12 -32.02
N LEU A 196 25.92 -37.24 -32.53
CA LEU A 196 27.14 -36.70 -31.91
C LEU A 196 27.27 -35.18 -32.17
N ASP A 197 26.96 -34.76 -33.40
CA ASP A 197 26.91 -33.35 -33.79
C ASP A 197 25.80 -32.58 -33.06
N HIS A 198 24.61 -33.18 -32.93
CA HIS A 198 23.50 -32.52 -32.22
C HIS A 198 23.82 -32.31 -30.73
N LYS A 199 24.46 -33.30 -30.09
CA LYS A 199 24.90 -33.20 -28.69
C LYS A 199 25.97 -32.10 -28.54
N GLN A 200 26.91 -32.00 -29.48
CA GLN A 200 27.96 -30.99 -29.43
C GLN A 200 27.43 -29.56 -29.67
N ILE A 201 26.45 -29.42 -30.58
CA ILE A 201 25.74 -28.15 -30.81
C ILE A 201 24.98 -27.73 -29.55
N LEU A 202 24.25 -28.65 -28.91
CA LEU A 202 23.53 -28.40 -27.66
C LEU A 202 24.48 -27.95 -26.54
N THR A 203 25.60 -28.66 -26.33
CA THR A 203 26.62 -28.29 -25.34
C THR A 203 27.15 -26.87 -25.61
N THR A 204 27.48 -26.56 -26.86
CA THR A 204 27.97 -25.23 -27.24
C THR A 204 26.93 -24.12 -26.97
N LEU A 205 25.64 -24.41 -27.18
CA LEU A 205 24.57 -23.45 -26.88
C LEU A 205 24.39 -23.25 -25.38
N PHE A 206 24.48 -24.32 -24.57
CA PHE A 206 24.41 -24.24 -23.11
C PHE A 206 25.61 -23.49 -22.52
N ASP A 207 26.83 -23.72 -23.02
CA ASP A 207 28.02 -23.01 -22.56
C ASP A 207 27.92 -21.50 -22.85
N LYS A 208 27.48 -21.13 -24.06
CA LYS A 208 27.19 -19.73 -24.41
C LYS A 208 26.12 -19.12 -23.52
N PHE A 209 25.07 -19.88 -23.19
CA PHE A 209 24.02 -19.42 -22.28
C PHE A 209 24.56 -19.17 -20.86
N ILE A 210 25.35 -20.10 -20.32
CA ILE A 210 25.94 -19.96 -18.97
C ILE A 210 26.91 -18.77 -18.94
N GLU A 211 27.71 -18.58 -19.98
CA GLU A 211 28.63 -17.45 -20.11
C GLU A 211 27.89 -16.10 -20.14
N GLU A 212 26.81 -16.02 -20.94
CA GLU A 212 25.98 -14.82 -21.04
C GLU A 212 25.26 -14.51 -19.71
N MET A 213 24.79 -15.55 -19.02
CA MET A 213 24.20 -15.42 -17.69
C MET A 213 25.23 -14.91 -16.68
N GLY A 214 26.47 -15.42 -16.72
CA GLY A 214 27.58 -14.95 -15.90
C GLY A 214 27.88 -13.45 -16.12
N LYS A 215 27.94 -13.02 -17.39
CA LYS A 215 28.11 -11.59 -17.74
C LYS A 215 26.97 -10.73 -17.20
N ASN A 216 25.72 -11.20 -17.32
CA ASN A 216 24.56 -10.48 -16.82
C ASN A 216 24.57 -10.34 -15.28
N PHE A 217 24.89 -11.39 -14.54
CA PHE A 217 24.99 -11.30 -13.08
C PHE A 217 26.10 -10.32 -12.64
N ALA A 218 27.28 -10.40 -13.27
CA ALA A 218 28.37 -9.47 -12.98
C ALA A 218 27.98 -8.00 -13.27
N LEU A 219 27.27 -7.76 -14.37
CA LEU A 219 26.75 -6.44 -14.72
C LEU A 219 25.71 -5.96 -13.69
N VAL A 220 24.80 -6.84 -13.26
CA VAL A 220 23.77 -6.51 -12.26
C VAL A 220 24.41 -6.12 -10.93
N GLU A 221 25.43 -6.84 -10.47
CA GLU A 221 26.09 -6.53 -9.20
C GLU A 221 26.84 -5.19 -9.28
N LYS A 222 27.59 -4.94 -10.38
CA LYS A 222 28.23 -3.63 -10.63
C LYS A 222 27.19 -2.49 -10.67
N ASN A 223 26.03 -2.72 -11.26
CA ASN A 223 24.95 -1.73 -11.31
C ASN A 223 24.34 -1.43 -9.94
N LYS A 224 24.18 -2.45 -9.10
CA LYS A 224 23.69 -2.33 -7.74
C LYS A 224 24.66 -1.52 -6.89
N GLU A 225 25.96 -1.80 -7.01
CA GLU A 225 27.02 -1.05 -6.34
C GLU A 225 27.05 0.42 -6.80
N ARG A 226 27.00 0.68 -8.11
CA ARG A 226 26.95 2.03 -8.66
C ARG A 226 25.75 2.83 -8.12
N ARG A 227 24.54 2.24 -8.12
CA ARG A 227 23.35 2.90 -7.58
C ARG A 227 23.47 3.19 -6.09
N HIS A 228 24.12 2.31 -5.34
CA HIS A 228 24.39 2.54 -3.93
C HIS A 228 25.33 3.75 -3.74
N LYS A 229 26.42 3.81 -4.51
CA LYS A 229 27.36 4.95 -4.50
C LYS A 229 26.67 6.26 -4.86
N GLU A 230 25.86 6.27 -5.92
CA GLU A 230 25.05 7.44 -6.31
C GLU A 230 24.08 7.88 -5.20
N LYS A 231 23.38 6.92 -4.58
CA LYS A 231 22.46 7.21 -3.47
C LYS A 231 23.20 7.82 -2.27
N MET A 232 24.39 7.32 -1.94
CA MET A 232 25.21 7.89 -0.87
C MET A 232 25.71 9.29 -1.22
N ALA A 233 26.13 9.52 -2.47
CA ALA A 233 26.55 10.84 -2.93
C ALA A 233 25.41 11.88 -2.86
N VAL A 234 24.18 11.49 -3.21
CA VAL A 234 23.00 12.37 -3.08
C VAL A 234 22.73 12.70 -1.62
N ARG A 235 22.74 11.71 -0.71
CA ARG A 235 22.55 11.95 0.73
C ARG A 235 23.63 12.87 1.29
N HIS A 236 24.88 12.67 0.88
CA HIS A 236 25.98 13.53 1.31
C HIS A 236 25.78 14.98 0.86
N LYS A 237 25.40 15.21 -0.41
CA LYS A 237 25.06 16.55 -0.92
C LYS A 237 23.88 17.17 -0.17
N GLU A 238 22.85 16.38 0.12
CA GLU A 238 21.68 16.84 0.89
C GLU A 238 22.06 17.28 2.31
N LEU A 239 22.92 16.50 2.99
CA LEU A 239 23.42 16.86 4.31
C LEU A 239 24.25 18.14 4.28
N GLU A 240 25.08 18.33 3.26
CA GLU A 240 25.87 19.55 3.11
C GLU A 240 24.98 20.79 2.90
N LEU A 241 23.92 20.69 2.08
CA LEU A 241 22.95 21.77 1.92
C LEU A 241 22.21 22.09 3.23
N LYS A 242 21.82 21.06 4.00
CA LYS A 242 21.19 21.27 5.32
C LYS A 242 22.13 21.97 6.29
N LYS A 243 23.41 21.63 6.27
CA LYS A 243 24.44 22.29 7.09
C LYS A 243 24.60 23.76 6.72
N GLN A 244 24.68 24.08 5.43
CA GLN A 244 24.74 25.46 4.94
C GLN A 244 23.48 26.26 5.32
N LEU A 245 22.30 25.66 5.17
CA LEU A 245 21.03 26.27 5.56
C LEU A 245 20.98 26.58 7.07
N LEU A 246 21.48 25.66 7.91
CA LEU A 246 21.53 25.86 9.35
C LEU A 246 22.46 27.04 9.70
N LYS A 247 23.63 27.11 9.08
CA LYS A 247 24.57 28.22 9.24
C LYS A 247 23.95 29.57 8.83
N LEU A 248 23.22 29.61 7.72
CA LEU A 248 22.51 30.84 7.30
C LEU A 248 21.43 31.25 8.29
N LYS A 249 20.69 30.29 8.86
CA LYS A 249 19.69 30.58 9.90
C LYS A 249 20.34 31.15 11.15
N GLU A 250 21.46 30.58 11.58
CA GLU A 250 22.23 31.08 12.73
C GLU A 250 22.70 32.52 12.51
N GLN A 251 23.32 32.80 11.36
CA GLN A 251 23.74 34.15 10.99
C GLN A 251 22.58 35.15 10.95
N LYS A 252 21.42 34.72 10.44
CA LYS A 252 20.21 35.55 10.41
C LYS A 252 19.72 35.89 11.83
N MET A 253 19.70 34.91 12.73
CA MET A 253 19.29 35.11 14.12
C MET A 253 20.24 36.07 14.85
N GLU A 254 21.54 35.93 14.62
CA GLU A 254 22.54 36.83 15.22
C GLU A 254 22.39 38.27 14.70
N LEU A 255 22.15 38.44 13.39
CA LEU A 255 21.90 39.76 12.83
C LEU A 255 20.64 40.41 13.41
N GLN A 256 19.56 39.64 13.56
CA GLN A 256 18.34 40.13 14.22
C GLN A 256 18.60 40.52 15.68
N ARG A 257 19.41 39.74 16.40
CA ARG A 257 19.82 40.06 17.77
C ARG A 257 20.60 41.38 17.82
N CYS A 258 21.58 41.56 16.94
CA CYS A 258 22.35 42.81 16.84
C CYS A 258 21.46 44.01 16.50
N GLN A 259 20.52 43.87 15.57
CA GLN A 259 19.57 44.92 15.21
C GLN A 259 18.69 45.33 16.39
N MET A 260 18.19 44.37 17.17
CA MET A 260 17.38 44.64 18.36
C MET A 260 18.19 45.41 19.42
N ILE A 261 19.44 45.01 19.67
CA ILE A 261 20.33 45.70 20.61
C ILE A 261 20.58 47.14 20.15
N ALA A 262 20.89 47.35 18.86
CA ALA A 262 21.11 48.68 18.30
C ALA A 262 19.85 49.56 18.38
N ALA A 263 18.67 49.01 18.08
CA ALA A 263 17.40 49.72 18.20
C ALA A 263 17.12 50.14 19.66
N ALA A 264 17.36 49.25 20.62
CA ALA A 264 17.20 49.55 22.04
C ALA A 264 18.17 50.64 22.52
N GLN A 265 19.42 50.63 22.05
CA GLN A 265 20.40 51.67 22.37
C GLN A 265 20.01 53.04 21.78
N ASN A 266 19.54 53.09 20.54
CA ASN A 266 19.06 54.32 19.91
C ASN A 266 17.86 54.92 20.66
N LEU A 267 16.90 54.10 21.09
CA LEU A 267 15.78 54.57 21.92
C LEU A 267 16.27 55.15 23.25
N ARG A 268 17.25 54.52 23.90
CA ARG A 268 17.82 55.00 25.15
C ARG A 268 18.58 56.33 25.00
N LEU A 269 19.20 56.57 23.85
CA LEU A 269 19.91 57.84 23.56
C LEU A 269 18.93 58.98 23.23
N ASN A 270 17.81 58.69 22.58
CA ASN A 270 16.77 59.69 22.24
C ASN A 270 15.87 60.10 23.42
N MET A 271 16.02 59.48 24.59
CA MET A 271 15.28 59.80 25.81
C MET A 271 16.09 60.60 26.85
N LYS A 272 17.31 61.02 26.50
CA LYS A 272 18.11 62.00 27.24
C LYS A 272 18.07 63.35 26.54
#